data_AF-A0A960R4K0-F1
#
_entry.id   AF-A0A960R4K0-F1
#
_cell.length_a   1.000
_cell.length_b   1.000
_cell.length_c   1.000
_cell.angle_alpha   90.00
_cell.angle_beta   90.00
_cell.angle_gamma   90.00
#
_symmetry.space_group_name_H-M   'P 1'
#
loop_
_entity.id
_entity.type
_entity.pdbx_description
1 polymer ?
#
loop_
_entity_poly.entity_id
_entity_poly.type
_entity_poly.pdbx_seq_one_letter_code
_entity_poly.pdbx_strand_id
1 'polypeptide(L)'
;MTRLTQPQHETYFCSATVLWPHGVLFRSRKPKARRGKILFINAVNEVTLERAQSFITDDHLRCVVRAYRDFKDEPGFTHVVPIEEIRAKEGNLGIFPLYVGGETQVQTDEATQLATEALAMRLDNSTEVRNRLRPLLTSSFGADPLL
;
A
#
# COMPACT_ATOMS: atom_id res chain seq x y z
N MET A 1 37.34 37.02 -5.35
CA MET A 1 36.24 36.25 -5.99
C MET A 1 35.70 35.28 -4.97
N THR A 2 34.79 35.78 -4.14
CA THR A 2 34.21 35.12 -2.98
C THR A 2 33.17 34.11 -3.47
N ARG A 3 33.42 32.80 -3.28
CA ARG A 3 32.41 31.78 -3.57
C ARG A 3 31.31 31.89 -2.53
N LEU A 4 30.13 32.27 -3.01
CA LEU A 4 28.86 32.33 -2.29
C LEU A 4 28.59 30.98 -1.60
N THR A 5 28.61 30.98 -0.28
CA THR A 5 27.98 29.98 0.56
C THR A 5 26.47 30.05 0.31
N GLN A 6 25.93 29.09 -0.45
CA GLN A 6 24.49 28.90 -0.54
C GLN A 6 23.98 28.24 0.75
N PRO A 7 22.98 28.81 1.44
CA PRO A 7 22.35 28.19 2.60
C PRO A 7 21.24 27.27 2.08
N GLN A 8 21.57 26.01 1.79
CA GLN A 8 20.56 25.06 1.35
C GLN A 8 20.08 24.26 2.54
N HIS A 9 18.93 24.70 3.05
CA HIS A 9 17.87 23.97 3.76
C HIS A 9 18.29 22.80 4.66
N GLU A 10 17.86 22.85 5.92
CA GLU A 10 17.81 21.68 6.83
C GLU A 10 16.99 20.56 6.19
N THR A 11 17.70 19.73 5.42
CA THR A 11 17.18 18.55 4.77
C THR A 11 17.04 17.47 5.84
N TYR A 12 15.80 17.17 6.24
CA TYR A 12 15.49 16.07 7.16
C TYR A 12 15.84 14.74 6.48
N PHE A 13 17.09 14.32 6.67
CA PHE A 13 17.68 13.15 6.09
C PHE A 13 17.17 11.89 6.82
N CYS A 14 16.19 11.20 6.24
CA CYS A 14 15.74 9.91 6.76
C CYS A 14 16.61 8.79 6.17
N SER A 15 17.79 8.56 6.77
CA SER A 15 18.73 7.50 6.36
C SER A 15 18.14 6.10 6.59
N ALA A 16 17.82 5.41 5.50
CA ALA A 16 17.76 3.96 5.29
C ALA A 16 17.37 3.04 6.47
N THR A 17 16.10 2.63 6.52
CA THR A 17 15.64 1.23 6.64
C THR A 17 14.16 1.20 6.24
N VAL A 18 13.77 0.21 5.42
CA VAL A 18 12.48 0.11 4.70
C VAL A 18 11.30 -0.20 5.65
N LEU A 19 11.01 0.70 6.59
CA LEU A 19 9.79 0.69 7.37
C LEU A 19 9.07 2.00 7.08
N TRP A 20 7.92 1.92 6.41
CA TRP A 20 7.07 3.07 6.14
C TRP A 20 6.86 3.85 7.46
N PRO A 21 7.31 5.11 7.57
CA PRO A 21 7.14 5.89 8.78
C PRO A 21 5.66 6.23 8.93
N HIS A 22 4.94 5.42 9.69
CA HIS A 22 3.61 5.77 10.16
C HIS A 22 3.77 6.64 11.41
N GLY A 23 3.35 7.90 11.32
CA GLY A 23 3.34 8.84 12.43
C GLY A 23 1.96 8.87 13.09
N VAL A 24 1.90 8.72 14.42
CA VAL A 24 0.65 8.89 15.18
C VAL A 24 0.76 10.11 16.07
N LEU A 25 -0.14 11.08 15.88
CA LEU A 25 -0.21 12.29 16.70
C LEU A 25 -1.35 12.21 17.71
N PHE A 26 -0.99 12.17 19.00
CA PHE A 26 -1.96 12.29 20.09
C PHE A 26 -2.08 13.73 20.57
N ARG A 27 -3.31 14.18 20.78
CA ARG A 27 -3.61 15.50 21.38
C ARG A 27 -4.52 15.29 22.59
N SER A 28 -4.02 15.61 23.78
CA SER A 28 -4.76 15.45 25.04
C SER A 28 -5.92 16.45 25.19
N ARG A 29 -5.81 17.65 24.61
CA ARG A 29 -6.86 18.68 24.63
C ARG A 29 -7.45 18.87 23.23
N LYS A 30 -8.52 18.14 22.90
CA LYS A 30 -9.26 18.28 21.64
C LYS A 30 -10.51 19.18 21.83
N PRO A 31 -10.82 20.08 20.89
CA PRO A 31 -12.10 20.81 20.87
C PRO A 31 -13.29 19.84 20.89
N LYS A 32 -14.42 20.24 21.48
CA LYS A 32 -15.60 19.35 21.63
C LYS A 32 -16.03 18.70 20.31
N ALA A 33 -15.99 19.44 19.20
CA ALA A 33 -16.35 18.95 17.86
C ALA A 33 -15.43 17.84 17.31
N ARG A 34 -14.19 17.72 17.83
CA ARG A 34 -13.17 16.76 17.38
C ARG A 34 -12.90 15.64 18.41
N ARG A 35 -13.58 15.65 19.57
CA ARG A 35 -13.45 14.58 20.56
C ARG A 35 -14.15 13.32 20.03
N GLY A 36 -13.52 12.17 20.24
CA GLY A 36 -14.07 10.89 19.78
C GLY A 36 -13.91 10.59 18.29
N LYS A 37 -13.16 11.43 17.55
CA LYS A 37 -12.86 11.23 16.12
C LYS A 37 -11.36 11.09 15.88
N ILE A 38 -11.01 10.28 14.90
CA ILE A 38 -9.65 10.07 14.40
C ILE A 38 -9.61 10.56 12.95
N LEU A 39 -8.60 11.35 12.60
CA LEU A 39 -8.36 11.79 11.23
C LEU A 39 -7.23 10.94 10.66
N PHE A 40 -7.54 10.21 9.60
CA PHE A 40 -6.57 9.51 8.77
C PHE A 40 -6.14 10.44 7.64
N ILE A 41 -4.83 10.57 7.44
CA ILE A 41 -4.24 11.37 6.37
C ILE A 41 -3.33 10.44 5.56
N ASN A 42 -3.65 10.26 4.28
CA ASN A 42 -2.85 9.50 3.34
C ASN A 42 -1.92 10.45 2.59
N ALA A 43 -0.68 10.56 3.05
CA ALA A 43 0.34 11.37 2.40
C ALA A 43 1.24 10.57 1.43
N VAL A 44 0.85 9.34 1.05
CA VAL A 44 1.70 8.47 0.21
C VAL A 44 1.97 9.07 -1.17
N ASN A 45 1.01 9.81 -1.72
CA ASN A 45 1.15 10.50 -3.00
C ASN A 45 1.91 11.84 -2.90
N GLU A 46 2.15 12.34 -1.68
CA GLU A 46 2.86 13.60 -1.39
C GLU A 46 4.33 13.33 -1.01
N VAL A 47 4.88 12.18 -1.37
CA VAL A 47 6.29 11.84 -1.15
C VAL A 47 6.93 11.60 -2.51
N THR A 48 7.86 12.48 -2.87
CA THR A 48 8.64 12.31 -4.09
C THR A 48 9.74 11.29 -3.83
N LEU A 49 9.79 10.23 -4.63
CA LEU A 49 10.86 9.24 -4.61
C LEU A 49 12.01 9.72 -5.49
N GLU A 50 13.13 10.08 -4.88
CA GLU A 50 14.37 10.35 -5.61
C GLU A 50 15.38 9.24 -5.30
N ARG A 51 15.85 8.54 -6.35
CA ARG A 51 16.93 7.52 -6.24
C ARG A 51 16.69 6.48 -5.13
N ALA A 52 15.46 5.96 -5.04
CA ALA A 52 15.00 4.99 -4.04
C ALA A 52 15.00 5.50 -2.58
N GLN A 53 15.01 6.82 -2.39
CA GLN A 53 14.80 7.47 -1.10
C GLN A 53 13.54 8.34 -1.14
N SER A 54 12.77 8.30 -0.06
CA SER A 54 11.56 9.09 0.12
C SER A 54 11.91 10.50 0.59
N PHE A 55 11.49 11.52 -0.16
CA PHE A 55 11.71 12.93 0.19
C PHE A 55 10.40 13.65 0.50
N ILE A 56 10.40 14.41 1.59
CA ILE A 56 9.29 15.30 1.97
C ILE A 56 9.78 16.74 1.84
N THR A 57 9.25 17.44 0.83
CA THR A 57 9.50 18.87 0.63
C THR A 57 8.63 19.69 1.59
N ASP A 58 9.02 20.93 1.88
CA ASP A 58 8.23 21.84 2.71
C ASP A 58 6.81 22.07 2.16
N ASP A 59 6.64 22.03 0.83
CA ASP A 59 5.32 22.03 0.18
C ASP A 59 4.41 20.88 0.63
N HIS A 60 4.93 19.65 0.63
CA HIS A 60 4.19 18.46 1.06
C HIS A 60 3.85 18.56 2.55
N LEU A 61 4.79 19.06 3.37
CA LEU A 61 4.53 19.31 4.79
C LEU A 61 3.41 20.33 4.98
N ARG A 62 3.40 21.42 4.21
CA ARG A 62 2.32 22.43 4.23
C ARG A 62 0.97 21.82 3.86
N CYS A 63 0.92 20.92 2.87
CA CYS A 63 -0.30 20.18 2.51
C CYS A 63 -0.82 19.34 3.68
N VAL A 64 0.03 18.54 4.32
CA VAL A 64 -0.34 17.70 5.47
C VAL A 64 -0.81 18.55 6.66
N VAL A 65 -0.10 19.65 6.94
CA VAL A 65 -0.48 20.58 8.02
C VAL A 65 -1.82 21.25 7.73
N ARG A 66 -2.07 21.63 6.47
CA ARG A 66 -3.35 22.21 6.04
C ARG A 66 -4.49 21.20 6.22
N ALA A 67 -4.32 19.98 5.74
CA ALA A 67 -5.27 18.89 5.91
C ALA A 67 -5.64 18.66 7.39
N TYR A 68 -4.64 18.66 8.27
CA TYR A 68 -4.84 18.55 9.72
C TYR A 68 -5.63 19.73 10.32
N ARG A 69 -5.39 20.96 9.83
CA ARG A 69 -6.09 22.16 10.30
C ARG A 69 -7.55 22.15 9.87
N ASP A 70 -7.79 21.84 8.59
CA ASP A 70 -9.10 21.87 7.96
C ASP A 70 -10.02 20.76 8.51
N PHE A 71 -9.47 19.59 8.85
CA PHE A 71 -10.20 18.47 9.47
C PHE A 71 -11.48 18.12 8.69
N LYS A 72 -11.33 18.06 7.36
CA LYS A 72 -12.39 17.69 6.42
C LYS A 72 -12.14 16.28 5.90
N ASP A 73 -13.20 15.68 5.38
CA ASP A 73 -13.17 14.43 4.64
C ASP A 73 -12.92 14.73 3.16
N GLU A 74 -11.87 14.13 2.59
CA GLU A 74 -11.56 14.21 1.17
C GLU A 74 -11.25 12.81 0.65
N PRO A 75 -12.03 12.28 -0.31
CA PRO A 75 -11.85 10.92 -0.79
C PRO A 75 -10.43 10.73 -1.35
N GLY A 76 -9.77 9.64 -0.96
CA GLY A 76 -8.40 9.32 -1.37
C GLY A 76 -7.28 10.04 -0.59
N PHE A 77 -7.59 11.10 0.18
CA PHE A 77 -6.58 11.89 0.90
C PHE A 77 -6.80 11.96 2.42
N THR A 78 -8.00 12.30 2.88
CA THR A 78 -8.32 12.42 4.30
C THR A 78 -9.65 11.77 4.67
N HIS A 79 -9.69 11.10 5.82
CA HIS A 79 -10.93 10.52 6.32
C HIS A 79 -11.07 10.65 7.84
N VAL A 80 -12.21 11.17 8.28
CA VAL A 80 -12.60 11.41 9.66
C VAL A 80 -13.50 10.29 10.12
N VAL A 81 -12.98 9.46 11.01
CA VAL A 81 -13.65 8.24 11.47
C VAL A 81 -14.00 8.39 12.96
N PRO A 82 -15.25 8.12 13.36
CA PRO A 82 -15.63 8.05 14.77
C PRO A 82 -15.05 6.79 15.44
N ILE A 83 -14.75 6.87 16.74
CA ILE A 83 -14.20 5.72 17.51
C ILE A 83 -15.12 4.49 17.47
N GLU A 84 -16.43 4.67 17.33
CA GLU A 84 -17.40 3.58 17.25
C GLU A 84 -17.15 2.66 16.04
N GLU A 85 -16.85 3.25 14.87
CA GLU A 85 -16.53 2.50 13.67
C GLU A 85 -15.19 1.76 13.81
N ILE A 86 -14.21 2.36 14.49
CA ILE A 86 -12.91 1.74 14.75
C ILE A 86 -13.06 0.55 15.71
N ARG A 87 -13.93 0.65 16.71
CA ARG A 87 -14.26 -0.45 17.62
C ARG A 87 -14.93 -1.60 16.88
N ALA A 88 -15.79 -1.32 15.90
CA ALA A 88 -16.40 -2.34 15.07
C ALA A 88 -15.37 -3.09 14.20
N LYS A 89 -14.27 -2.43 13.81
CA LYS A 89 -13.15 -3.02 13.05
C LYS A 89 -12.02 -3.54 13.96
N GLU A 90 -12.35 -3.95 15.18
CA GLU A 90 -11.41 -4.55 16.16
C GLU A 90 -10.21 -3.66 16.54
N GLY A 91 -10.29 -2.34 16.32
CA GLY A 91 -9.19 -1.42 16.62
C GLY A 91 -8.07 -1.43 15.58
N ASN A 92 -8.29 -1.97 14.38
CA ASN A 92 -7.30 -1.89 13.31
C ASN A 92 -7.17 -0.44 12.80
N LEU A 93 -5.97 0.13 12.91
CA LEU A 93 -5.65 1.50 12.50
C LEU A 93 -4.92 1.58 11.15
N GLY A 94 -4.89 0.49 10.39
CA GLY A 94 -4.28 0.46 9.06
C GLY A 94 -4.98 1.42 8.10
N ILE A 95 -4.25 2.43 7.61
CA ILE A 95 -4.78 3.50 6.75
C ILE A 95 -5.17 2.97 5.35
N PHE A 96 -4.38 2.04 4.81
CA PHE A 96 -4.26 1.80 3.36
C PHE A 96 -5.11 0.67 2.74
N PRO A 97 -6.12 0.10 3.42
CA PRO A 97 -7.30 -0.35 2.65
C PRO A 97 -8.65 -0.11 3.34
N LEU A 98 -8.64 0.35 4.59
CA LEU A 98 -9.84 0.30 5.45
C LEU A 98 -10.59 1.63 5.58
N TYR A 99 -9.93 2.76 5.26
CA TYR A 99 -10.43 4.09 5.59
C TYR A 99 -10.18 5.13 4.49
N VAL A 100 -9.08 5.03 3.74
CA VAL A 100 -8.85 5.90 2.58
C VAL A 100 -9.04 5.05 1.34
N GLY A 101 -10.30 4.88 0.95
CA GLY A 101 -10.66 4.30 -0.33
C GLY A 101 -10.21 5.25 -1.44
N GLY A 102 -8.98 5.08 -1.92
CA GLY A 102 -8.74 5.37 -3.32
C GLY A 102 -9.59 4.37 -4.08
N GLU A 103 -10.44 4.85 -4.98
CA GLU A 103 -10.92 4.02 -6.06
C GLU A 103 -9.66 3.51 -6.78
N THR A 104 -9.16 2.35 -6.36
CA THR A 104 -8.44 1.49 -7.29
C THR A 104 -9.48 1.28 -8.38
N GLN A 105 -9.34 2.01 -9.48
CA GLN A 105 -10.00 1.69 -10.73
C GLN A 105 -9.58 0.26 -11.02
N VAL A 106 -10.47 -0.64 -10.61
CA VAL A 106 -10.49 -2.07 -10.81
C VAL A 106 -10.56 -2.23 -12.33
N GLN A 107 -9.40 -2.12 -12.98
CA GLN A 107 -9.16 -2.70 -14.31
C GLN A 107 -9.14 -4.22 -14.12
N THR A 108 -10.29 -4.77 -13.74
CA THR A 108 -10.43 -6.15 -13.30
C THR A 108 -11.11 -6.99 -14.37
N ASP A 109 -11.39 -6.43 -15.54
CA ASP A 109 -11.91 -7.22 -16.63
C ASP A 109 -10.77 -7.77 -17.49
N GLU A 110 -9.82 -6.94 -17.95
CA GLU A 110 -8.70 -7.43 -18.80
C GLU A 110 -7.63 -8.17 -18.00
N ALA A 111 -7.21 -7.65 -16.85
CA ALA A 111 -6.16 -8.29 -16.04
C ALA A 111 -6.61 -9.64 -15.47
N THR A 112 -7.90 -9.79 -15.16
CA THR A 112 -8.46 -11.05 -14.64
C THR A 112 -8.67 -12.05 -15.77
N GLN A 113 -9.09 -11.61 -16.96
CA GLN A 113 -9.17 -12.47 -18.15
C GLN A 113 -7.81 -13.03 -18.53
N LEU A 114 -6.78 -12.18 -18.65
CA LEU A 114 -5.39 -12.59 -18.91
C LEU A 114 -4.85 -13.56 -17.84
N ALA A 115 -5.17 -13.31 -16.56
CA ALA A 115 -4.78 -14.20 -15.48
C ALA A 115 -5.48 -15.57 -15.58
N THR A 116 -6.78 -15.60 -15.92
CA THR A 116 -7.51 -16.87 -16.10
C THR A 116 -7.02 -17.66 -17.31
N GLU A 117 -6.70 -16.99 -18.41
CA GLU A 117 -6.14 -17.62 -19.61
C GLU A 117 -4.73 -18.18 -19.35
N ALA A 118 -3.88 -17.42 -18.65
CA ALA A 118 -2.55 -17.87 -18.27
C ALA A 118 -2.59 -19.09 -17.33
N LEU A 119 -3.57 -19.14 -16.41
CA LEU A 119 -3.78 -20.28 -15.53
C LEU A 119 -4.27 -21.51 -16.30
N ALA A 120 -5.19 -21.34 -17.25
CA ALA A 120 -5.66 -22.42 -18.12
C ALA A 120 -4.51 -23.00 -18.96
N MET A 121 -3.72 -22.14 -19.61
CA MET A 121 -2.56 -22.56 -20.41
C MET A 121 -1.52 -23.32 -19.57
N ARG A 122 -1.26 -22.88 -18.32
CA ARG A 122 -0.35 -23.59 -17.40
C ARG A 122 -0.86 -24.97 -17.04
N LEU A 123 -2.17 -25.12 -16.85
CA LEU A 123 -2.78 -26.41 -16.53
C LEU A 123 -2.65 -27.37 -17.71
N ASP A 124 -2.90 -26.91 -18.93
CA ASP A 124 -2.78 -27.71 -20.17
C ASP A 124 -1.33 -28.12 -20.45
N ASN A 125 -0.36 -27.21 -20.30
CA ASN A 125 1.05 -27.57 -20.42
C ASN A 125 1.44 -28.63 -19.38
N SER A 126 0.91 -28.53 -18.15
CA SER A 126 1.23 -29.49 -17.09
C SER A 126 0.63 -30.88 -17.34
N THR A 127 -0.59 -30.95 -17.90
CA THR A 127 -1.24 -32.22 -18.24
C THR A 127 -0.58 -32.86 -19.46
N GLU A 128 -0.14 -32.06 -20.43
CA GLU A 128 0.61 -32.55 -21.58
C GLU A 128 1.97 -33.14 -21.16
N VAL A 129 2.75 -32.41 -20.36
CA VAL A 129 4.03 -32.91 -19.82
C VAL A 129 3.81 -34.20 -19.04
N ARG A 130 2.77 -34.26 -18.19
CA ARG A 130 2.41 -35.46 -17.44
C ARG A 130 2.12 -36.64 -18.37
N ASN A 131 1.34 -36.42 -19.44
CA ASN A 131 0.98 -37.49 -20.38
C ASN A 131 2.19 -38.00 -21.17
N ARG A 132 3.13 -37.12 -21.53
CA ARG A 132 4.39 -37.50 -22.19
C ARG A 132 5.35 -38.26 -21.28
N LEU A 133 5.40 -37.90 -19.99
CA LEU A 133 6.26 -38.57 -19.01
C LEU A 133 5.68 -39.92 -18.54
N ARG A 134 4.36 -40.06 -18.52
CA ARG A 134 3.66 -41.29 -18.09
C ARG A 134 4.21 -42.58 -18.71
N PRO A 135 4.31 -42.74 -20.04
CA PRO A 135 4.82 -43.98 -20.63
C PRO A 135 6.30 -44.23 -20.31
N LEU A 136 7.12 -43.18 -20.17
CA LEU A 136 8.53 -43.31 -19.80
C LEU A 136 8.66 -43.85 -18.37
N LEU A 137 7.89 -43.29 -17.43
CA LEU A 137 7.84 -43.77 -16.05
C LEU A 137 7.34 -45.23 -15.98
N THR A 138 6.28 -45.57 -16.73
CA THR A 138 5.78 -46.96 -16.80
C THR A 138 6.81 -47.92 -17.39
N SER A 139 7.58 -47.48 -18.39
CA SER A 139 8.64 -48.31 -19.00
C SER A 139 9.87 -48.47 -18.12
N SER A 140 10.24 -47.44 -17.34
CA SER A 140 11.43 -47.44 -16.49
C SER A 140 11.21 -48.12 -15.14
N PHE A 141 9.99 -48.07 -14.59
CA PHE A 141 9.68 -48.66 -13.29
C PHE A 141 8.94 -50.01 -13.37
N GLY A 142 8.57 -50.47 -14.57
CA GLY A 142 7.70 -51.63 -14.73
C GLY A 142 6.29 -51.31 -14.23
N ALA A 143 5.28 -51.87 -14.87
CA ALA A 143 3.95 -51.88 -14.27
C ALA A 143 4.02 -52.79 -13.05
N ASP A 144 4.09 -52.23 -11.84
CA ASP A 144 3.70 -52.96 -10.63
C ASP A 144 2.22 -53.32 -10.82
N PRO A 145 1.89 -54.60 -11.10
CA PRO A 145 0.53 -54.97 -11.37
C PRO A 145 -0.07 -55.49 -10.08
N LEU A 146 -0.09 -54.70 -8.99
CA LEU A 146 -0.86 -55.01 -7.77
C LEU A 146 -1.11 -53.75 -6.91
N LEU A 147 -2.07 -52.91 -7.33
CA LEU A 147 -3.16 -52.31 -6.52
C LEU A 147 -4.06 -51.42 -7.39
#